data_AF-A0A0M3KCE2-F1
#
_entry.id   AF-A0A0M3KCE2-F1
#
_cell.length_a   1.000
_cell.length_b   1.000
_cell.length_c   1.000
_cell.angle_alpha   90.00
_cell.angle_beta   90.00
_cell.angle_gamma   90.00
#
_symmetry.space_group_name_H-M   'P 1'
#
loop_
_entity.id
_entity.type
_entity.pdbx_description
1 polymer ?
#
loop_
_entity_poly.entity_id
_entity_poly.type
_entity_poly.pdbx_seq_one_letter_code
_entity_poly.pdbx_strand_id
1 'polypeptide(L)'
;MHLSELKLFCICCSLAFACNFQYGFSSTYFNTPVTSFKHYLNASITQKGFTFNESTYEWVWNLLLNIWFIGFFFGIWLSPILNDRFGRKVGFLFGTVLSLLASILRYLGIIYLLPELLFVGRIIVSITAAVMYQSLILYIQECSPTRLRGMMSFTTEMSYSSMCVLGLALGTDQIFGQKLNYLLGMVIIPCVLAVLVIVPIPETPKFLLITRNDRKAAIRSMRFFHGSQVDVESVITEIEKETEDKSSSSLKEIATTPHLRKAAVIACCALQVPQIIFLR
;
A
#
# COMPACT_ATOMS: atom_id res chain seq x y z
N MET A 1 14.96 -15.74 -20.00
CA MET A 1 13.76 -14.92 -19.71
C MET A 1 13.30 -14.33 -21.03
N HIS A 2 12.10 -14.65 -21.48
CA HIS A 2 11.58 -14.09 -22.73
C HIS A 2 11.38 -12.58 -22.58
N LEU A 3 11.48 -11.81 -23.68
CA LEU A 3 11.37 -10.34 -23.66
C LEU A 3 10.06 -9.85 -23.00
N SER A 4 8.97 -10.60 -23.16
CA SER A 4 7.68 -10.33 -22.51
C SER A 4 7.71 -10.52 -20.99
N GLU A 5 8.40 -11.55 -20.50
CA GLU A 5 8.58 -11.79 -19.06
C GLU A 5 9.40 -10.67 -18.41
N LEU A 6 10.43 -10.16 -19.11
CA LEU A 6 11.21 -9.02 -18.64
C LEU A 6 10.39 -7.74 -18.60
N LYS A 7 9.60 -7.47 -19.65
CA LYS A 7 8.68 -6.33 -19.66
C LYS A 7 7.69 -6.40 -18.49
N LEU A 8 7.09 -7.58 -18.25
CA LEU A 8 6.17 -7.79 -17.13
C LEU A 8 6.86 -7.55 -15.79
N PHE A 9 8.07 -8.10 -15.61
CA PHE A 9 8.85 -7.89 -14.40
C PHE A 9 9.14 -6.41 -14.15
N CYS A 10 9.58 -5.66 -15.18
CA CYS A 10 9.79 -4.22 -15.07
C CYS A 10 8.52 -3.46 -14.68
N ILE A 11 7.37 -3.79 -15.28
CA ILE A 11 6.08 -3.17 -14.94
C ILE A 11 5.71 -3.45 -13.47
N CYS A 12 5.80 -4.70 -13.03
CA CYS A 12 5.53 -5.10 -11.65
C CYS A 12 6.48 -4.40 -10.67
N CYS A 13 7.77 -4.30 -10.99
CA CYS A 13 8.73 -3.53 -10.21
C CYS A 13 8.32 -2.05 -10.12
N SER A 14 8.05 -1.40 -11.24
CA SER A 14 7.65 0.02 -11.24
C SER A 14 6.39 0.27 -10.41
N LEU A 15 5.38 -0.60 -10.54
CA LEU A 15 4.16 -0.55 -9.73
C LEU A 15 4.43 -0.78 -8.24
N ALA A 16 5.25 -1.76 -7.91
CA ALA A 16 5.61 -2.07 -6.53
C ALA A 16 6.31 -0.88 -5.86
N PHE A 17 7.30 -0.30 -6.53
CA PHE A 17 8.01 0.88 -6.02
C PHE A 17 7.09 2.09 -5.87
N ALA A 18 6.22 2.35 -6.86
CA ALA A 18 5.26 3.45 -6.81
C ALA A 18 4.27 3.31 -5.62
N CYS A 19 3.76 2.10 -5.41
CA CYS A 19 2.80 1.80 -4.35
C CYS A 19 3.43 1.83 -2.96
N ASN A 20 4.54 1.11 -2.82
CA ASN A 20 5.14 0.85 -1.53
C ASN A 20 5.96 2.02 -1.03
N PHE A 21 6.27 3.02 -1.87
CA PHE A 21 6.91 4.24 -1.41
C PHE A 21 6.16 4.81 -0.21
N GLN A 22 4.87 5.07 -0.38
CA GLN A 22 4.07 5.71 0.66
C GLN A 22 3.91 4.83 1.89
N TYR A 23 3.65 3.54 1.67
CA TYR A 23 3.42 2.58 2.74
C TYR A 23 4.69 2.36 3.59
N GLY A 24 5.81 2.01 2.93
CA GLY A 24 7.09 1.77 3.60
C GLY A 24 7.68 3.02 4.22
N PHE A 25 7.71 4.14 3.49
CA PHE A 25 8.23 5.41 4.01
C PHE A 25 7.43 5.86 5.25
N SER A 26 6.10 5.92 5.16
CA SER A 26 5.24 6.42 6.26
C SER A 26 5.24 5.53 7.52
N SER A 27 5.67 4.27 7.37
CA SER A 27 5.82 3.33 8.48
C SER A 27 7.09 3.59 9.29
N THR A 28 8.15 4.12 8.68
CA THR A 28 9.47 4.25 9.33
C THR A 28 9.92 5.68 9.60
N TYR A 29 9.56 6.67 8.78
CA TYR A 29 10.15 8.02 8.90
C TYR A 29 9.81 8.73 10.21
N PHE A 30 8.71 8.37 10.90
CA PHE A 30 8.36 8.96 12.20
C PHE A 30 9.29 8.49 13.33
N ASN A 31 9.96 7.36 13.16
CA ASN A 31 10.74 6.73 14.23
C ASN A 31 12.15 7.33 14.37
N THR A 32 12.64 8.06 13.36
CA THR A 32 14.00 8.60 13.36
C THR A 32 14.09 10.03 13.92
N PRO A 33 13.33 11.02 13.43
CA PRO A 33 13.42 12.41 13.88
C PRO A 33 12.45 12.72 15.04
N VAL A 34 12.46 11.87 16.08
CA VAL A 34 11.54 11.99 17.24
C VAL A 34 11.71 13.34 17.93
N THR A 35 12.95 13.81 18.08
CA THR A 35 13.26 15.11 18.69
C THR A 35 12.68 16.28 17.89
N SER A 36 12.77 16.24 16.56
CA SER A 36 12.19 17.28 15.70
C SER A 36 10.68 17.32 15.78
N PHE A 37 10.02 16.15 15.83
CA PHE A 37 8.57 16.09 16.06
C PHE A 37 8.18 16.60 17.45
N LYS A 38 9.00 16.33 18.48
CA LYS A 38 8.82 16.89 19.84
C LYS A 38 8.87 18.42 19.82
N HIS A 39 9.86 18.99 19.16
CA HIS A 39 9.97 20.44 19.00
C HIS A 39 8.78 21.04 18.25
N TYR A 40 8.36 20.39 17.16
CA TYR A 40 7.18 20.80 16.39
C TYR A 40 5.90 20.80 17.25
N LEU A 41 5.63 19.71 17.97
CA LEU A 41 4.45 19.60 18.81
C LEU A 41 4.47 20.65 19.93
N ASN A 42 5.60 20.80 20.62
CA ASN A 42 5.77 21.83 21.65
C ASN A 42 5.54 23.25 21.09
N ALA A 43 6.09 23.57 19.91
CA ALA A 43 5.89 24.86 19.27
C ALA A 43 4.42 25.12 18.94
N SER A 44 3.70 24.13 18.42
CA SER A 44 2.27 24.26 18.06
C SER A 44 1.37 24.58 19.26
N ILE A 45 1.66 24.00 20.43
CA ILE A 45 0.89 24.22 21.66
C ILE A 45 1.31 25.53 22.35
N THR A 46 2.59 25.89 22.27
CA THR A 46 3.10 27.18 22.76
C THR A 46 2.46 28.35 22.01
N GLN A 47 2.25 28.22 20.70
CA GLN A 47 1.52 29.23 19.91
C GLN A 47 0.07 29.44 20.38
N LYS A 48 -0.54 28.40 20.97
CA LYS A 48 -1.89 28.47 21.57
C LYS A 48 -1.87 28.96 23.03
N GLY A 49 -0.70 29.30 23.57
CA GLY A 49 -0.54 29.80 24.94
C GLY A 49 -0.42 28.71 26.02
N PHE A 50 -0.25 27.45 25.63
CA PHE A 50 -0.15 26.31 26.55
C PHE A 50 1.24 25.67 26.47
N THR A 51 1.57 24.79 27.41
CA THR A 51 2.79 23.96 27.38
C THR A 51 2.44 22.51 27.62
N PHE A 52 3.14 21.59 26.94
CA PHE A 52 2.98 20.18 27.21
C PHE A 52 3.67 19.79 28.52
N ASN A 53 2.97 19.05 29.38
CA ASN A 53 3.61 18.20 30.37
C ASN A 53 4.21 16.97 29.67
N GLU A 54 5.26 16.37 30.23
CA GLU A 54 5.97 15.22 29.64
C GLU A 54 5.02 14.04 29.39
N SER A 55 4.17 13.71 30.37
CA SER A 55 3.15 12.67 30.21
C SER A 55 2.15 12.97 29.09
N THR A 56 1.71 14.23 28.95
CA THR A 56 0.77 14.62 27.88
C THR A 56 1.41 14.49 26.50
N TYR A 57 2.68 14.88 26.37
CA TYR A 57 3.44 14.70 25.13
C TYR A 57 3.52 13.21 24.75
N GLU A 58 3.85 12.32 25.69
CA GLU A 58 3.93 10.88 25.44
C GLU A 58 2.59 10.30 24.96
N TRP A 59 1.48 10.70 25.58
CA TRP A 59 0.15 10.29 25.12
C TRP A 59 -0.15 10.75 23.69
N VAL A 60 0.14 12.02 23.37
CA VAL A 60 -0.05 12.57 22.02
C VAL A 60 0.85 11.87 20.99
N TRP A 61 2.11 11.63 21.35
CA TRP A 61 3.08 10.94 20.50
C TRP A 61 2.67 9.49 20.23
N ASN A 62 2.30 8.76 21.28
CA ASN A 62 1.83 7.38 21.16
C ASN A 62 0.53 7.30 20.35
N LEU A 63 -0.40 8.24 20.54
CA LEU A 63 -1.60 8.32 19.72
C LEU A 63 -1.24 8.55 18.26
N LEU A 64 -0.31 9.48 17.97
CA LEU A 64 0.14 9.78 16.61
C LEU A 64 0.73 8.53 15.96
N LEU A 65 1.57 7.76 16.66
CA LEU A 65 2.12 6.53 16.12
C LEU A 65 1.04 5.48 15.86
N ASN A 66 0.17 5.21 16.85
CA ASN A 66 -0.80 4.12 16.81
C ASN A 66 -2.01 4.36 15.91
N ILE A 67 -2.34 5.62 15.60
CA ILE A 67 -3.44 5.96 14.69
C ILE A 67 -3.24 5.37 13.28
N TRP A 68 -1.99 5.07 12.93
CA TRP A 68 -1.62 4.32 11.73
C TRP A 68 -2.33 2.98 11.66
N PHE A 69 -2.24 2.16 12.72
CA PHE A 69 -2.84 0.83 12.75
C PHE A 69 -4.36 0.87 12.68
N ILE A 70 -4.98 1.86 13.33
CA ILE A 70 -6.43 2.07 13.29
C ILE A 70 -6.88 2.35 11.86
N GLY A 71 -6.26 3.31 11.17
CA GLY A 71 -6.63 3.61 9.79
C GLY A 71 -6.30 2.45 8.84
N PHE A 72 -5.19 1.74 9.04
CA PHE A 72 -4.86 0.56 8.26
C PHE A 72 -5.93 -0.54 8.39
N PHE A 73 -6.42 -0.78 9.61
CA PHE A 73 -7.53 -1.69 9.87
C PHE A 73 -8.77 -1.32 9.03
N PHE A 74 -9.23 -0.07 9.07
CA PHE A 74 -10.37 0.36 8.25
C PHE A 74 -10.10 0.24 6.74
N GLY A 75 -8.87 0.53 6.31
CA GLY A 75 -8.46 0.36 4.91
C GLY A 75 -8.52 -1.08 4.43
N ILE A 76 -8.26 -2.07 5.30
CA ILE A 76 -8.43 -3.49 4.96
C ILE A 76 -9.88 -3.81 4.60
N TRP A 77 -10.85 -3.27 5.33
CA TRP A 77 -12.28 -3.49 5.06
C TRP A 77 -12.77 -2.73 3.82
N LEU A 78 -12.20 -1.56 3.55
CA LEU A 78 -12.53 -0.76 2.37
C LEU A 78 -11.98 -1.37 1.07
N SER A 79 -10.84 -2.06 1.14
CA SER A 79 -10.13 -2.58 -0.02
C SER A 79 -10.95 -3.54 -0.89
N PRO A 80 -11.61 -4.60 -0.37
CA PRO A 80 -12.45 -5.48 -1.18
C PRO A 80 -13.58 -4.73 -1.89
N ILE A 81 -14.23 -3.78 -1.21
CA ILE A 81 -15.32 -2.98 -1.77
C ILE A 81 -14.84 -2.21 -3.00
N LEU A 82 -13.63 -1.64 -2.95
CA LEU A 82 -13.05 -0.91 -4.06
C LEU A 82 -12.55 -1.85 -5.16
N ASN A 83 -11.75 -2.85 -4.79
CA ASN A 83 -11.06 -3.72 -5.73
C ASN A 83 -12.00 -4.65 -6.49
N ASP A 84 -12.99 -5.22 -5.82
CA ASP A 84 -13.92 -6.16 -6.43
C ASP A 84 -15.01 -5.46 -7.25
N ARG A 85 -15.43 -4.26 -6.83
CA ARG A 85 -16.50 -3.54 -7.53
C ARG A 85 -15.99 -2.66 -8.68
N PHE A 86 -14.89 -1.94 -8.46
CA PHE A 86 -14.42 -0.92 -9.40
C PHE A 86 -13.19 -1.36 -10.20
N GLY A 87 -12.42 -2.32 -9.69
CA GLY A 87 -11.21 -2.83 -10.31
C GLY A 87 -9.96 -2.47 -9.52
N ARG A 88 -8.88 -3.21 -9.78
CA ARG A 88 -7.64 -3.14 -9.00
C ARG A 88 -6.86 -1.87 -9.34
N LYS A 89 -6.82 -1.47 -10.61
CA LYS A 89 -6.27 -0.18 -11.06
C LYS A 89 -7.02 1.00 -10.43
N VAL A 90 -8.35 0.91 -10.35
CA VAL A 90 -9.17 1.99 -9.76
C VAL A 90 -8.89 2.11 -8.26
N GLY A 91 -8.83 0.98 -7.54
CA GLY A 91 -8.42 0.96 -6.12
C GLY A 91 -7.05 1.61 -5.90
N PHE A 92 -6.08 1.27 -6.77
CA PHE A 92 -4.74 1.87 -6.75
C PHE A 92 -4.75 3.38 -6.99
N LEU A 93 -5.43 3.84 -8.04
CA LEU A 93 -5.54 5.26 -8.39
C LEU A 93 -6.22 6.07 -7.28
N PHE A 94 -7.35 5.57 -6.78
CA PHE A 94 -8.08 6.17 -5.68
C PHE A 94 -7.20 6.32 -4.43
N GLY A 95 -6.52 5.24 -4.05
CA GLY A 95 -5.58 5.24 -2.94
C GLY A 95 -4.45 6.24 -3.13
N THR A 96 -3.84 6.28 -4.31
CA THR A 96 -2.69 7.15 -4.61
C THR A 96 -3.08 8.63 -4.57
N VAL A 97 -4.22 9.00 -5.18
CA VAL A 97 -4.72 10.38 -5.18
C VAL A 97 -5.08 10.85 -3.78
N LEU A 98 -5.78 10.03 -3.00
CA LEU A 98 -6.09 10.38 -1.61
C LEU A 98 -4.83 10.46 -0.74
N SER A 99 -3.85 9.59 -0.98
CA SER A 99 -2.58 9.65 -0.25
C SER A 99 -1.75 10.88 -0.60
N LEU A 100 -1.81 11.35 -1.85
CA LEU A 100 -1.23 12.61 -2.27
C LEU A 100 -1.88 13.78 -1.53
N LEU A 101 -3.22 13.85 -1.52
CA LEU A 101 -3.97 14.89 -0.78
C LEU A 101 -3.65 14.86 0.72
N ALA A 102 -3.60 13.69 1.32
CA ALA A 102 -3.24 13.53 2.72
C ALA A 102 -1.78 13.89 3.02
N SER A 103 -0.86 13.66 2.08
CA SER A 103 0.54 14.09 2.22
C SER A 103 0.69 15.60 2.14
N ILE A 104 -0.07 16.25 1.25
CA ILE A 104 -0.19 17.71 1.21
C ILE A 104 -0.75 18.22 2.55
N LEU A 105 -1.81 17.59 3.07
CA LEU A 105 -2.40 17.98 4.35
C LEU A 105 -1.40 17.90 5.51
N ARG A 106 -0.63 16.81 5.61
CA ARG A 106 0.42 16.68 6.63
C ARG A 106 1.53 17.73 6.45
N TYR A 107 1.94 18.00 5.20
CA TYR A 107 2.93 19.03 4.90
C TYR A 107 2.45 20.42 5.33
N LEU A 108 1.21 20.79 5.00
CA LEU A 108 0.60 22.04 5.46
C LEU A 108 0.47 22.08 6.98
N GLY A 109 0.19 20.95 7.64
CA GLY A 109 0.22 20.83 9.10
C GLY A 109 1.56 21.27 9.69
N ILE A 110 2.68 20.81 9.11
CA ILE A 110 4.02 21.24 9.53
C ILE A 110 4.23 22.74 9.31
N ILE A 111 3.87 23.27 8.14
CA ILE A 111 4.08 24.69 7.79
C ILE A 111 3.28 25.63 8.69
N TYR A 112 2.03 25.30 8.99
CA TYR A 112 1.13 26.16 9.78
C TYR A 112 1.13 25.83 11.28
N LEU A 113 1.99 24.93 11.76
CA LEU A 113 2.01 24.47 13.15
C LEU A 113 0.66 23.92 13.63
N LEU A 114 -0.04 23.18 12.76
CA LEU A 114 -1.35 22.57 13.01
C LEU A 114 -1.22 21.05 13.14
N PRO A 115 -1.00 20.50 14.36
CA PRO A 115 -0.86 19.07 14.57
C PRO A 115 -2.11 18.29 14.17
N GLU A 116 -3.30 18.88 14.23
CA GLU A 116 -4.55 18.25 13.83
C GLU A 116 -4.50 17.76 12.37
N LEU A 117 -3.90 18.55 11.48
CA LEU A 117 -3.73 18.18 10.07
C LEU A 117 -2.75 17.02 9.89
N LEU A 118 -1.73 16.93 10.76
CA LEU A 118 -0.79 15.82 10.80
C LEU A 118 -1.51 14.51 11.17
N PHE A 119 -2.39 14.54 12.19
CA PHE A 119 -3.19 13.40 12.62
C PHE A 119 -4.18 12.95 11.55
N VAL A 120 -4.98 13.88 11.01
CA VAL A 120 -5.96 13.59 9.95
C VAL A 120 -5.28 13.03 8.71
N GLY A 121 -4.18 13.65 8.28
CA GLY A 121 -3.42 13.16 7.14
C GLY A 121 -2.82 11.78 7.39
N ARG A 122 -2.36 11.46 8.62
CA ARG A 122 -1.82 10.13 8.95
C ARG A 122 -2.88 9.04 8.90
N ILE A 123 -4.12 9.30 9.33
CA ILE A 123 -5.26 8.38 9.19
C ILE A 123 -5.56 8.11 7.72
N ILE A 124 -5.65 9.17 6.90
CA ILE A 124 -6.00 9.01 5.48
C ILE A 124 -4.90 8.24 4.75
N VAL A 125 -3.63 8.53 5.03
CA VAL A 125 -2.50 7.78 4.45
C VAL A 125 -2.53 6.32 4.88
N SER A 126 -2.84 5.99 6.13
CA SER A 126 -2.87 4.59 6.56
C SER A 126 -4.03 3.80 5.93
N ILE A 127 -5.22 4.39 5.81
CA ILE A 127 -6.36 3.78 5.09
C ILE A 127 -5.98 3.53 3.63
N THR A 128 -5.44 4.56 2.95
CA THR A 128 -5.08 4.47 1.53
C THR A 128 -3.92 3.52 1.28
N ALA A 129 -2.94 3.46 2.19
CA ALA A 129 -1.83 2.51 2.10
C ALA A 129 -2.31 1.06 2.14
N ALA A 130 -3.28 0.73 3.02
CA ALA A 130 -3.86 -0.61 3.07
C ALA A 130 -4.60 -0.97 1.76
N VAL A 131 -5.41 -0.04 1.23
CA VAL A 131 -6.11 -0.23 -0.05
C VAL A 131 -5.11 -0.41 -1.19
N MET A 132 -4.12 0.46 -1.31
CA MET A 132 -3.10 0.40 -2.36
C MET A 132 -2.31 -0.91 -2.30
N TYR A 133 -1.87 -1.31 -1.10
CA TYR A 133 -1.07 -2.52 -0.91
C TYR A 133 -1.82 -3.79 -1.34
N GLN A 134 -3.08 -3.92 -0.92
CA GLN A 134 -3.92 -5.04 -1.35
C GLN A 134 -4.23 -5.00 -2.84
N SER A 135 -4.51 -3.81 -3.38
CA SER A 135 -4.73 -3.61 -4.81
C SER A 135 -3.50 -4.08 -5.60
N LEU A 136 -2.29 -3.72 -5.16
CA LEU A 136 -1.04 -4.09 -5.79
C LEU A 136 -0.82 -5.61 -5.78
N ILE A 137 -1.02 -6.27 -4.63
CA ILE A 137 -0.85 -7.73 -4.53
C ILE A 137 -1.81 -8.43 -5.50
N LEU A 138 -3.09 -8.07 -5.49
CA LEU A 138 -4.08 -8.64 -6.41
C LEU A 138 -3.71 -8.34 -7.86
N TYR A 139 -3.30 -7.12 -8.14
CA TYR A 139 -2.91 -6.70 -9.48
C TYR A 139 -1.76 -7.54 -10.03
N ILE A 140 -0.70 -7.74 -9.24
CA ILE A 140 0.46 -8.54 -9.62
C ILE A 140 0.07 -10.01 -9.77
N GLN A 141 -0.74 -10.56 -8.86
CA GLN A 141 -1.17 -11.96 -8.91
C GLN A 141 -2.04 -12.26 -10.14
N GLU A 142 -2.94 -11.34 -10.50
CA GLU A 142 -3.84 -11.50 -11.64
C GLU A 142 -3.18 -11.23 -12.99
N CYS A 143 -2.12 -10.40 -13.03
CA CYS A 143 -1.37 -10.14 -14.25
C CYS A 143 -0.25 -11.16 -14.50
N SER A 144 0.22 -11.86 -13.46
CA SER A 144 1.39 -12.74 -13.58
C SER A 144 1.01 -14.18 -13.95
N PRO A 145 1.77 -14.83 -14.85
CA PRO A 145 1.64 -16.27 -15.11
C PRO A 145 1.87 -17.08 -13.84
N THR A 146 1.16 -18.20 -13.69
CA THR A 146 1.17 -19.06 -12.48
C THR A 146 2.58 -19.44 -12.02
N ARG A 147 3.50 -19.70 -12.96
CA ARG A 147 4.92 -20.00 -12.69
C ARG A 147 5.71 -18.86 -12.02
N LEU A 148 5.37 -17.60 -12.31
CA LEU A 148 6.13 -16.42 -11.87
C LEU A 148 5.45 -15.65 -10.72
N ARG A 149 4.21 -15.97 -10.35
CA ARG A 149 3.44 -15.28 -9.30
C ARG A 149 4.20 -15.15 -7.98
N GLY A 150 4.92 -16.21 -7.56
CA GLY A 150 5.71 -16.20 -6.33
C GLY A 150 6.85 -15.19 -6.37
N MET A 151 7.63 -15.18 -7.46
CA MET A 151 8.73 -14.23 -7.66
C MET A 151 8.22 -12.78 -7.71
N MET A 152 7.13 -12.53 -8.42
CA MET A 152 6.56 -11.18 -8.53
C MET A 152 5.99 -10.67 -7.19
N SER A 153 5.41 -11.57 -6.38
CA SER A 153 4.97 -11.24 -5.02
C SER A 153 6.17 -10.90 -4.13
N PHE A 154 7.26 -11.66 -4.24
CA PHE A 154 8.49 -11.37 -3.50
C PHE A 154 9.10 -10.00 -3.86
N THR A 155 9.06 -9.60 -5.13
CA THR A 155 9.48 -8.25 -5.56
C THR A 155 8.70 -7.13 -4.86
N THR A 156 7.42 -7.37 -4.57
CA THR A 156 6.58 -6.40 -3.84
C THR A 156 7.09 -6.20 -2.42
N GLU A 157 7.37 -7.28 -1.70
CA GLU A 157 7.91 -7.22 -0.33
C GLU A 157 9.32 -6.64 -0.28
N MET A 158 10.16 -6.96 -1.28
CA MET A 158 11.49 -6.36 -1.41
C MET A 158 11.42 -4.85 -1.63
N SER A 159 10.45 -4.41 -2.45
CA SER A 159 10.19 -3.00 -2.66
C SER A 159 9.73 -2.31 -1.37
N TYR A 160 8.79 -2.91 -0.63
CA TYR A 160 8.37 -2.40 0.68
C TYR A 160 9.55 -2.24 1.65
N SER A 161 10.36 -3.28 1.79
CA SER A 161 11.56 -3.26 2.65
C SER A 161 12.54 -2.16 2.24
N SER A 162 12.75 -1.97 0.93
CA SER A 162 13.62 -0.91 0.40
C SER A 162 13.08 0.49 0.74
N MET A 163 11.76 0.69 0.69
CA MET A 163 11.12 1.96 1.04
C MET A 163 11.16 2.24 2.54
N CYS A 164 11.06 1.21 3.38
CA CYS A 164 11.28 1.31 4.82
C CYS A 164 12.69 1.81 5.15
N VAL A 165 13.71 1.24 4.50
CA VAL A 165 15.12 1.67 4.66
C VAL A 165 15.31 3.11 4.19
N LEU A 166 14.70 3.49 3.06
CA LEU A 166 14.70 4.88 2.59
C LEU A 166 14.07 5.82 3.64
N GLY A 167 12.93 5.45 4.23
CA GLY A 167 12.29 6.26 5.27
C GLY A 167 13.17 6.44 6.51
N LEU A 168 13.88 5.40 6.95
CA LEU A 168 14.84 5.49 8.04
C LEU A 168 16.03 6.39 7.68
N ALA A 169 16.62 6.20 6.50
CA ALA A 169 17.77 6.96 6.05
C ALA A 169 17.44 8.45 5.95
N LEU A 170 16.33 8.79 5.29
CA LEU A 170 15.89 10.18 5.09
C LEU A 170 15.45 10.85 6.41
N GLY A 171 14.93 10.06 7.35
CA GLY A 171 14.56 10.53 8.68
C GLY A 171 15.74 10.86 9.59
N THR A 172 16.98 10.51 9.22
CA THR A 172 18.17 10.83 10.02
C THR A 172 18.45 12.34 10.07
N ASP A 173 19.00 12.81 11.18
CA ASP A 173 19.31 14.22 11.40
C ASP A 173 20.27 14.80 10.36
N GLN A 174 21.15 13.95 9.80
CA GLN A 174 22.11 14.34 8.77
C GLN A 174 21.45 14.69 7.42
N ILE A 175 20.25 14.16 7.13
CA ILE A 175 19.58 14.36 5.84
C ILE A 175 18.38 15.33 5.98
N PHE A 176 17.23 14.84 6.45
CA PHE A 176 16.02 15.65 6.59
C PHE A 176 15.42 15.62 7.99
N GLY A 177 16.02 14.89 8.95
CA GLY A 177 15.47 14.74 10.29
C GLY A 177 15.28 16.07 11.02
N GLN A 178 16.17 17.05 10.81
CA GLN A 178 16.07 18.39 11.40
C GLN A 178 15.07 19.31 10.68
N LYS A 179 14.63 18.95 9.47
CA LYS A 179 13.77 19.78 8.62
C LYS A 179 12.54 19.00 8.17
N LEU A 180 11.56 18.89 9.06
CA LEU A 180 10.32 18.14 8.85
C LEU A 180 9.55 18.58 7.59
N ASN A 181 9.63 19.85 7.21
CA ASN A 181 9.03 20.36 5.98
C ASN A 181 9.58 19.64 4.74
N TYR A 182 10.89 19.44 4.62
CA TYR A 182 11.46 18.69 3.50
C TYR A 182 11.14 17.20 3.59
N LEU A 183 11.19 16.62 4.79
CA LEU A 183 10.89 15.20 5.01
C LEU A 183 9.46 14.82 4.60
N LEU A 184 8.48 15.65 4.94
CA LEU A 184 7.08 15.41 4.55
C LEU A 184 6.77 15.91 3.14
N GLY A 185 7.42 16.98 2.69
CA GLY A 185 7.22 17.55 1.37
C GLY A 185 7.73 16.65 0.25
N MET A 186 8.85 15.93 0.47
CA MET A 186 9.43 15.06 -0.55
C MET A 186 8.54 13.90 -0.95
N VAL A 187 7.58 13.51 -0.10
CA VAL A 187 6.60 12.43 -0.35
C VAL A 187 5.64 12.77 -1.49
N ILE A 188 5.39 14.05 -1.73
CA ILE A 188 4.47 14.53 -2.77
C ILE A 188 4.98 14.12 -4.16
N ILE A 189 6.29 14.20 -4.39
CA ILE A 189 6.94 13.88 -5.67
C ILE A 189 6.69 12.41 -6.11
N PRO A 190 7.05 11.39 -5.32
CA PRO A 190 6.79 9.99 -5.68
C PRO A 190 5.30 9.66 -5.73
N CYS A 191 4.44 10.31 -4.96
CA CYS A 191 2.98 10.15 -5.12
C CYS A 191 2.50 10.63 -6.49
N VAL A 192 3.00 11.77 -6.99
CA VAL A 192 2.68 12.24 -8.35
C VAL A 192 3.24 11.29 -9.41
N LEU A 193 4.48 10.85 -9.25
CA LEU A 193 5.10 9.87 -10.16
C LEU A 193 4.31 8.54 -10.18
N ALA A 194 3.80 8.09 -9.03
CA ALA A 194 2.98 6.89 -8.94
C ALA A 194 1.69 7.02 -9.78
N VAL A 195 1.04 8.19 -9.77
CA VAL A 195 -0.13 8.46 -10.64
C VAL A 195 0.27 8.38 -12.12
N LEU A 196 1.40 8.97 -12.50
CA LEU A 196 1.87 8.94 -13.90
C LEU A 196 2.22 7.53 -14.36
N VAL A 197 2.74 6.68 -13.48
CA VAL A 197 3.07 5.28 -13.78
C VAL A 197 1.80 4.42 -13.94
N ILE A 198 0.78 4.59 -13.10
CA ILE A 198 -0.41 3.72 -13.13
C ILE A 198 -1.40 4.07 -14.25
N VAL A 199 -1.54 5.34 -14.62
CA VAL A 199 -2.50 5.79 -15.65
C VAL A 199 -2.39 5.04 -16.98
N PRO A 200 -1.19 4.83 -17.58
CA PRO A 200 -1.08 4.14 -18.87
C PRO A 200 -1.27 2.62 -18.78
N ILE A 201 -1.20 2.01 -17.59
CA ILE A 201 -1.23 0.55 -17.44
C ILE A 201 -2.71 0.07 -17.46
N PRO A 202 -3.07 -0.95 -18.26
CA PRO A 202 -4.46 -1.43 -18.33
C PRO A 202 -4.94 -2.07 -17.02
N GLU A 203 -6.23 -2.34 -16.90
CA GLU A 203 -6.78 -3.11 -15.77
C GLU A 203 -6.45 -4.61 -15.90
N THR A 204 -6.50 -5.35 -14.80
CA THR A 204 -6.13 -6.78 -14.78
C THR A 204 -7.00 -7.61 -15.74
N PRO A 205 -6.42 -8.60 -16.43
CA PRO A 205 -7.17 -9.40 -17.40
C PRO A 205 -8.28 -10.22 -16.71
N LYS A 206 -8.03 -10.70 -15.49
CA LYS A 206 -9.00 -11.46 -14.69
C LYS A 206 -10.22 -10.62 -14.31
N PHE A 207 -10.04 -9.39 -13.83
CA PHE A 207 -11.15 -8.50 -13.50
C PHE A 207 -11.99 -8.14 -14.74
N LEU A 208 -11.33 -7.86 -15.87
CA LEU A 208 -12.02 -7.53 -17.12
C LEU A 208 -12.85 -8.71 -17.65
N LEU A 209 -12.35 -9.93 -17.51
CA LEU A 209 -13.03 -11.15 -17.95
C LEU A 209 -14.19 -11.53 -17.01
N ILE A 210 -13.90 -11.69 -15.72
CA ILE A 210 -14.85 -12.26 -14.74
C ILE A 210 -15.86 -11.22 -14.26
N THR A 211 -15.41 -10.03 -13.88
CA THR A 211 -16.28 -9.03 -13.25
C THR A 211 -16.95 -8.11 -14.25
N ARG A 212 -16.24 -7.73 -15.33
CA ARG A 212 -16.79 -6.82 -16.36
C ARG A 212 -17.38 -7.53 -17.57
N ASN A 213 -17.17 -8.84 -17.71
CA ASN A 213 -17.59 -9.63 -18.87
C ASN A 213 -17.14 -9.01 -20.22
N ASP A 214 -16.00 -8.32 -20.24
CA ASP A 214 -15.44 -7.68 -21.43
C ASP A 214 -14.23 -8.48 -21.96
N ARG A 215 -14.55 -9.51 -22.75
CA ARG A 215 -13.54 -10.39 -23.37
C ARG A 215 -12.57 -9.59 -24.25
N LYS A 216 -13.03 -8.56 -24.97
CA LYS A 216 -12.16 -7.77 -25.87
C LYS A 216 -11.12 -6.98 -25.07
N ALA A 217 -11.52 -6.34 -23.98
CA ALA A 217 -10.59 -5.65 -23.09
C ALA A 217 -9.64 -6.61 -22.37
N ALA A 218 -10.13 -7.76 -21.91
CA ALA A 218 -9.31 -8.80 -21.28
C ALA A 218 -8.20 -9.28 -22.23
N ILE A 219 -8.50 -9.54 -23.51
CA ILE A 219 -7.51 -9.94 -24.53
C ILE A 219 -6.45 -8.86 -24.74
N ARG A 220 -6.85 -7.58 -24.80
CA ARG A 220 -5.89 -6.46 -24.90
C ARG A 220 -4.96 -6.39 -23.69
N SER A 221 -5.50 -6.57 -22.48
CA SER A 221 -4.74 -6.61 -21.23
C SER A 221 -3.77 -7.81 -21.19
N MET A 222 -4.22 -9.02 -21.55
CA MET A 222 -3.36 -10.21 -21.63
C MET A 222 -2.20 -10.01 -22.61
N ARG A 223 -2.47 -9.51 -23.81
CA ARG A 223 -1.42 -9.21 -24.81
C ARG A 223 -0.45 -8.13 -24.33
N PHE A 224 -0.93 -7.17 -23.53
CA PHE A 224 -0.08 -6.13 -22.95
C PHE A 224 0.94 -6.71 -21.94
N PHE A 225 0.47 -7.62 -21.05
CA PHE A 225 1.28 -8.22 -19.98
C PHE A 225 2.12 -9.43 -20.43
N HIS A 226 1.56 -10.34 -21.22
CA HIS A 226 2.20 -11.60 -21.61
C HIS A 226 2.83 -11.55 -23.01
N GLY A 227 2.51 -10.51 -23.79
CA GLY A 227 3.00 -10.31 -25.16
C GLY A 227 2.01 -10.78 -26.24
N SER A 228 2.27 -10.38 -27.48
CA SER A 228 1.34 -10.59 -28.62
C SER A 228 1.21 -12.05 -29.06
N GLN A 229 2.18 -12.90 -28.72
CA GLN A 229 2.24 -14.32 -29.12
C GLN A 229 1.61 -15.26 -28.08
N VAL A 230 0.98 -14.73 -27.03
CA VAL A 230 0.39 -15.58 -25.99
C VAL A 230 -0.82 -16.32 -26.56
N ASP A 231 -0.95 -17.60 -26.21
CA ASP A 231 -2.18 -18.34 -26.45
C ASP A 231 -3.25 -17.85 -25.48
N VAL A 232 -4.10 -16.98 -25.99
CA VAL A 232 -5.14 -16.31 -25.22
C VAL A 232 -6.18 -17.30 -24.71
N GLU A 233 -6.48 -18.35 -25.47
CA GLU A 233 -7.59 -19.25 -25.14
C GLU A 233 -7.23 -20.18 -23.97
N SER A 234 -5.98 -20.66 -23.91
CA SER A 234 -5.51 -21.42 -22.76
C SER A 234 -5.48 -20.58 -21.47
N VAL A 235 -5.07 -19.31 -21.55
CA VAL A 235 -5.08 -18.40 -20.38
C VAL A 235 -6.50 -18.10 -19.91
N ILE A 236 -7.46 -17.90 -20.84
CA ILE A 236 -8.88 -17.72 -20.49
C ILE A 236 -9.40 -18.97 -19.77
N THR A 237 -9.13 -20.15 -20.31
CA THR A 237 -9.56 -21.43 -19.73
C THR A 237 -8.99 -21.64 -18.32
N GLU A 238 -7.73 -21.26 -18.09
CA GLU A 238 -7.09 -21.30 -16.76
C GLU A 238 -7.80 -20.35 -15.77
N ILE A 239 -8.13 -19.13 -16.21
CA ILE A 239 -8.82 -18.14 -15.37
C ILE A 239 -10.24 -18.60 -15.01
N GLU A 240 -10.98 -19.18 -15.97
CA GLU A 240 -12.32 -19.71 -15.74
C GLU A 240 -12.29 -20.87 -14.74
N LYS A 241 -11.37 -21.82 -14.92
CA LYS A 241 -11.18 -22.94 -13.99
C LYS A 241 -10.82 -22.48 -12.57
N GLU A 242 -9.90 -21.51 -12.44
CA GLU A 242 -9.57 -20.91 -11.13
C GLU A 242 -10.76 -20.24 -10.43
N THR A 243 -11.76 -19.81 -11.21
CA THR A 243 -12.94 -19.09 -10.70
C THR A 243 -14.05 -20.07 -10.32
N GLU A 244 -14.23 -21.15 -11.08
CA GLU A 244 -15.16 -22.24 -10.74
C GLU A 244 -14.74 -22.96 -9.45
N ASP A 245 -13.44 -23.17 -9.24
CA ASP A 245 -12.90 -23.76 -8.01
C ASP A 245 -13.04 -22.83 -6.79
N LYS A 246 -13.31 -21.54 -7.00
CA LYS A 246 -13.49 -20.53 -5.95
C LYS A 246 -14.96 -20.10 -5.87
N SER A 247 -15.81 -20.94 -5.29
CA SER A 247 -17.12 -20.49 -4.78
C SER A 247 -16.93 -19.25 -3.91
N SER A 248 -17.72 -18.19 -4.16
CA SER A 248 -17.57 -16.89 -3.50
C SER A 248 -17.55 -17.02 -1.97
N SER A 249 -16.35 -17.08 -1.39
CA SER A 249 -16.20 -17.42 0.02
C SER A 249 -16.60 -16.23 0.88
N SER A 250 -17.78 -16.30 1.49
CA SER A 250 -18.22 -15.29 2.46
C SER A 250 -17.34 -15.34 3.70
N LEU A 251 -17.12 -14.21 4.38
CA LEU A 251 -16.43 -14.18 5.68
C LEU A 251 -17.08 -15.12 6.71
N LYS A 252 -18.38 -15.39 6.56
CA LYS A 252 -19.11 -16.39 7.35
C LYS A 252 -18.62 -17.82 7.08
N GLU A 253 -18.28 -18.15 5.83
CA GLU A 253 -17.78 -19.47 5.44
C GLU A 253 -16.40 -19.77 6.01
N ILE A 254 -15.56 -18.74 6.19
CA ILE A 254 -14.26 -18.89 6.86
C ILE A 254 -14.45 -19.33 8.32
N ALA A 255 -15.50 -18.82 8.99
CA ALA A 255 -15.80 -19.16 10.37
C ALA A 255 -16.47 -20.53 10.52
N THR A 256 -17.33 -20.92 9.58
CA THR A 256 -18.06 -22.19 9.64
C THR A 256 -17.26 -23.38 9.11
N THR A 257 -16.34 -23.15 8.17
CA THR A 257 -15.67 -24.25 7.46
C THR A 257 -14.36 -24.64 8.15
N PRO A 258 -14.21 -25.91 8.62
CA PRO A 258 -13.07 -26.31 9.46
C PRO A 258 -11.70 -26.16 8.79
N HIS A 259 -11.59 -26.41 7.48
CA HIS A 259 -10.31 -26.29 6.76
C HIS A 259 -9.92 -24.81 6.55
N LEU A 260 -10.88 -23.94 6.20
CA LEU A 260 -10.64 -22.50 6.08
C LEU A 260 -10.26 -21.88 7.43
N ARG A 261 -10.89 -22.33 8.52
CA ARG A 261 -10.53 -21.89 9.87
C ARG A 261 -9.10 -22.28 10.25
N LYS A 262 -8.67 -23.51 9.94
CA LYS A 262 -7.28 -23.94 10.17
C LYS A 262 -6.30 -23.11 9.32
N ALA A 263 -6.63 -22.86 8.06
CA ALA A 263 -5.82 -22.01 7.19
C ALA A 263 -5.73 -20.56 7.71
N ALA A 264 -6.83 -19.99 8.19
CA ALA A 264 -6.86 -18.66 8.81
C ALA A 264 -5.99 -18.59 10.07
N VAL A 265 -6.06 -19.60 10.96
CA VAL A 265 -5.21 -19.68 12.15
C VAL A 265 -3.73 -19.76 11.76
N ILE A 266 -3.38 -20.60 10.79
CA ILE A 266 -2.00 -20.71 10.29
C ILE A 266 -1.53 -19.38 9.71
N ALA A 267 -2.37 -18.68 8.93
CA ALA A 267 -2.04 -17.37 8.38
C ALA A 267 -1.81 -16.34 9.49
N CYS A 268 -2.68 -16.28 10.51
CA CYS A 268 -2.51 -15.40 11.67
C CYS A 268 -1.21 -15.68 12.42
N CYS A 269 -0.89 -16.96 12.69
CA CYS A 269 0.35 -17.33 13.35
C CYS A 269 1.58 -16.99 12.50
N ALA A 270 1.54 -17.29 11.20
CA ALA A 270 2.64 -17.00 10.27
C ALA A 270 2.92 -15.49 10.14
N LEU A 271 1.89 -14.64 10.23
CA LEU A 271 2.07 -13.19 10.23
C LEU A 271 2.71 -12.65 11.53
N GLN A 272 2.56 -13.36 12.65
CA GLN A 272 3.17 -12.98 13.93
C GLN A 272 4.62 -13.46 14.08
N VAL A 273 5.01 -14.54 13.40
CA VAL A 273 6.36 -15.11 13.50
C VAL A 273 7.47 -14.11 13.13
N PRO A 274 7.36 -13.31 12.04
CA PRO A 274 8.33 -12.26 11.75
C PRO A 274 8.42 -11.20 12.85
N GLN A 275 7.33 -10.88 13.55
CA GLN A 275 7.38 -9.87 14.61
C GLN A 275 7.98 -10.40 15.92
N ILE A 276 7.79 -11.68 16.23
CA ILE A 276 8.29 -12.32 17.45
C ILE A 276 9.79 -12.62 17.36
N ILE A 277 10.30 -12.99 16.18
CA ILE A 277 11.72 -13.33 16.00
C ILE A 277 12.63 -12.09 16.15
N PHE A 278 12.14 -10.89 15.80
CA PHE A 278 12.90 -9.63 15.96
C PHE A 278 12.79 -8.99 17.35
N LEU A 279 12.04 -9.59 18.27
CA LEU A 279 11.93 -9.17 19.68
C LEU A 279 12.86 -9.97 20.62
N ARG A 280 13.80 -10.74 20.06
CA ARG A 280 14.94 -11.35 20.76
C ARG A 280 16.23 -10.79 20.21
#